data_AF-A0A0G0MFC6-F1
#
_entry.id   AF-A0A0G0MFC6-F1
#
_cell.length_a   1.000
_cell.length_b   1.000
_cell.length_c   1.000
_cell.angle_alpha   90.00
_cell.angle_beta   90.00
_cell.angle_gamma   90.00
#
_symmetry.space_group_name_H-M   'P 1'
#
loop_
_entity.id
_entity.type
_entity.pdbx_description
1 polymer ?
#
loop_
_entity_poly.entity_id
_entity_poly.type
_entity_poly.pdbx_seq_one_letter_code
_entity_poly.pdbx_strand_id
1 'polypeptide(L)'
;MPNDVVSKLIEKTYQELNQAEKPQARSRISNTPNGYIFLVVWSNANLLRIFVRKFTENLPKSEYRLKAQFDDNARSVVANIEEGFARPTTMEYLNFLGYSRASLIEGKGDAQRSLQDGFLKSLPGSSLKDLEIDLSDWHEALKRSVISKPAGIKGDYRKLEESRGQNILNKQIPLNSFKFLYKPVDNLKAENLTYEIFIELINKTDWHLRKLVESLEKKLAREQKFHQVEKARIRSKLRLQ
;
A
#
# COMPACT_ATOMS: atom_id res chain seq x y z
N MET A 1 36.51 26.23 36.80
CA MET A 1 36.54 24.89 36.18
C MET A 1 35.54 24.91 35.03
N PRO A 2 35.95 24.71 33.76
CA PRO A 2 35.00 24.56 32.68
C PRO A 2 34.10 23.36 33.00
N ASN A 3 32.80 23.54 32.86
CA ASN A 3 31.79 22.53 33.19
C ASN A 3 32.06 21.27 32.36
N ASP A 4 32.46 20.16 32.98
CA ASP A 4 32.91 18.90 32.34
C ASP A 4 31.92 18.39 31.28
N VAL A 5 30.63 18.65 31.49
CA VAL A 5 29.55 18.33 30.56
C VAL A 5 29.68 19.12 29.25
N VAL A 6 30.05 20.39 29.32
CA VAL A 6 30.23 21.28 28.17
C VAL A 6 31.43 20.83 27.34
N SER A 7 32.54 20.46 28.00
CA SER A 7 33.73 19.92 27.31
C SER A 7 33.42 18.62 26.56
N LYS A 8 32.66 17.70 27.18
CA LYS A 8 32.23 16.44 26.53
C LYS A 8 31.29 16.68 25.35
N LEU A 9 30.38 17.64 25.45
CA LEU A 9 29.50 18.04 24.34
C LEU A 9 30.28 18.63 23.17
N ILE A 10 31.27 19.48 23.46
CA ILE A 10 32.15 20.07 22.45
C ILE A 10 32.95 18.98 21.74
N GLU A 11 33.55 18.05 22.50
CA GLU A 11 34.35 16.96 21.93
C GLU A 11 33.50 16.02 21.07
N LYS A 12 32.29 15.66 21.53
CA LYS A 12 31.32 14.90 20.75
C LYS A 12 30.91 15.63 19.46
N THR A 13 30.68 16.94 19.54
CA THR A 13 30.30 17.76 18.37
C THR A 13 31.44 17.79 17.34
N TYR A 14 32.69 17.98 17.78
CA TYR A 14 33.85 17.90 16.88
C TYR A 14 34.04 16.50 16.28
N GLN A 15 33.77 15.44 17.04
CA GLN A 15 33.78 14.07 16.50
C GLN A 15 32.67 13.85 15.46
N GLU A 16 31.47 14.41 15.65
CA GLU A 16 30.37 14.31 14.69
C GLU A 16 30.63 15.14 13.42
N LEU A 17 31.24 16.32 13.54
CA LEU A 17 31.63 17.17 12.41
C LEU A 17 32.82 16.61 11.60
N ASN A 18 33.75 15.91 12.27
CA ASN A 18 34.90 15.27 11.63
C ASN A 18 34.58 13.86 11.07
N GLN A 19 33.39 13.31 11.36
CA GLN A 19 32.91 12.12 10.68
C GLN A 19 32.51 12.48 9.25
N ALA A 20 32.98 11.70 8.28
CA ALA A 20 32.52 11.82 6.91
C ALA A 20 30.98 11.79 6.89
N GLU A 21 30.35 12.72 6.15
CA GLU A 21 28.89 12.77 5.98
C GLU A 21 28.39 11.35 5.71
N LYS A 22 27.46 10.87 6.54
CA LYS A 22 26.86 9.55 6.32
C LYS A 22 26.29 9.59 4.91
N PRO A 23 26.79 8.77 3.96
CA PRO A 23 26.27 8.78 2.61
C PRO A 23 24.77 8.54 2.70
N GLN A 24 23.95 9.47 2.18
CA GLN A 24 22.50 9.27 2.12
C GLN A 24 22.26 7.95 1.40
N ALA A 25 21.81 6.94 2.15
CA ALA A 25 21.71 5.58 1.67
C ALA A 25 20.56 5.46 0.67
N ARG A 26 20.78 5.84 -0.59
CA ARG A 26 19.85 5.58 -1.70
C ARG A 26 19.89 4.09 -2.09
N SER A 27 19.54 3.19 -1.16
CA SER A 27 19.43 1.75 -1.42
C SER A 27 18.26 1.38 -2.33
N ARG A 28 17.34 2.34 -2.54
CA ARG A 28 16.29 2.27 -3.57
C ARG A 28 16.44 3.47 -4.51
N ILE A 29 17.12 3.26 -5.63
CA ILE A 29 16.92 4.08 -6.83
C ILE A 29 15.77 3.41 -7.58
N SER A 30 14.54 3.88 -7.35
CA SER A 30 13.42 3.38 -8.15
C SER A 30 13.53 3.94 -9.56
N ASN A 31 13.84 3.08 -10.53
CA ASN A 31 13.92 3.49 -11.95
C ASN A 31 12.53 3.77 -12.56
N THR A 32 11.46 3.48 -11.82
CA THR A 32 10.07 3.69 -12.25
C THR A 32 9.22 4.21 -11.09
N PRO A 33 8.37 5.24 -11.28
CA PRO A 33 7.54 5.78 -10.21
C PRO A 33 6.47 4.77 -9.72
N ASN A 34 6.08 3.81 -10.56
CA ASN A 34 4.90 2.95 -10.31
C ASN A 34 5.24 1.46 -10.09
N GLY A 35 6.46 1.10 -9.69
CA GLY A 35 6.85 -0.31 -9.61
C GLY A 35 6.05 -1.14 -8.59
N TYR A 36 5.33 -0.50 -7.66
CA TYR A 36 4.41 -1.17 -6.72
C TYR A 36 3.26 -1.92 -7.42
N ILE A 37 2.88 -1.53 -8.65
CA ILE A 37 1.80 -2.18 -9.43
C ILE A 37 2.08 -3.66 -9.72
N PHE A 38 3.36 -4.05 -9.71
CA PHE A 38 3.79 -5.42 -9.94
C PHE A 38 3.79 -6.28 -8.66
N LEU A 39 3.44 -5.70 -7.50
CA LEU A 39 3.39 -6.42 -6.24
C LEU A 39 2.03 -7.12 -6.08
N VAL A 40 2.06 -8.43 -5.83
CA VAL A 40 0.83 -9.21 -5.54
C VAL A 40 0.12 -8.67 -4.29
N VAL A 41 0.88 -8.26 -3.26
CA VAL A 41 0.32 -7.66 -2.04
C VAL A 41 -0.46 -6.37 -2.33
N TRP A 42 0.02 -5.53 -3.26
CA TRP A 42 -0.68 -4.30 -3.65
C TRP A 42 -1.97 -4.61 -4.42
N SER A 43 -1.93 -5.62 -5.30
CA SER A 43 -3.11 -6.10 -6.01
C SER A 43 -4.19 -6.62 -5.07
N ASN A 44 -3.82 -7.46 -4.11
CA ASN A 44 -4.75 -8.01 -3.12
C ASN A 44 -5.32 -6.92 -2.20
N ALA A 45 -4.50 -5.95 -1.79
CA ALA A 45 -4.95 -4.80 -0.99
C ALA A 45 -5.99 -3.95 -1.75
N ASN A 46 -5.82 -3.76 -3.06
CA ASN A 46 -6.80 -3.08 -3.90
C ASN A 46 -8.12 -3.86 -4.01
N LEU A 47 -8.05 -5.19 -4.16
CA LEU A 47 -9.25 -6.03 -4.14
C LEU A 47 -9.98 -5.92 -2.81
N LEU A 48 -9.25 -5.95 -1.70
CA LEU A 48 -9.81 -5.80 -0.36
C LEU A 48 -10.52 -4.45 -0.21
N ARG A 49 -9.89 -3.36 -0.67
CA ARG A 49 -10.52 -2.04 -0.69
C ARG A 49 -11.84 -2.04 -1.49
N ILE A 50 -11.91 -2.75 -2.62
CA ILE A 50 -13.15 -2.87 -3.40
C ILE A 50 -14.21 -3.65 -2.62
N PHE A 51 -13.85 -4.76 -1.98
CA PHE A 51 -14.78 -5.55 -1.16
C PHE A 51 -15.33 -4.72 -0.01
N VAL A 52 -14.46 -4.01 0.71
CA VAL A 52 -14.85 -3.12 1.81
C VAL A 52 -15.81 -2.04 1.31
N ARG A 53 -15.48 -1.34 0.22
CA ARG A 53 -16.37 -0.32 -0.36
C ARG A 53 -17.75 -0.86 -0.73
N LYS A 54 -17.79 -2.04 -1.37
CA LYS A 54 -19.06 -2.70 -1.75
C LYS A 54 -19.87 -3.09 -0.51
N PHE A 55 -19.23 -3.64 0.50
CA PHE A 55 -19.87 -4.01 1.76
C PHE A 55 -20.39 -2.77 2.50
N THR A 56 -19.53 -1.78 2.77
CA THR A 56 -19.86 -0.62 3.62
C THR A 56 -20.85 0.34 2.97
N GLU A 57 -21.03 0.32 1.65
CA GLU A 57 -22.08 1.07 0.95
C GLU A 57 -23.50 0.59 1.32
N ASN A 58 -23.66 -0.63 1.83
CA ASN A 58 -24.94 -1.19 2.24
C ASN A 58 -25.21 -1.12 3.75
N LEU A 59 -24.29 -0.55 4.53
CA LEU A 59 -24.49 -0.36 5.96
C LEU A 59 -25.57 0.70 6.23
N PRO A 60 -26.38 0.53 7.29
CA PRO A 60 -27.36 1.54 7.67
C PRO A 60 -26.65 2.82 8.13
N LYS A 61 -27.38 3.95 8.08
CA LYS A 61 -26.82 5.26 8.46
C LYS A 61 -26.30 5.33 9.89
N SER A 62 -26.82 4.49 10.80
CA SER A 62 -26.33 4.37 12.17
C SER A 62 -24.85 3.96 12.23
N GLU A 63 -24.37 3.23 11.22
CA GLU A 63 -23.02 2.68 11.15
C GLU A 63 -22.06 3.48 10.28
N TYR A 64 -22.32 4.78 10.07
CA TYR A 64 -21.40 5.64 9.31
C TYR A 64 -19.98 5.67 9.88
N ARG A 65 -19.84 5.50 11.20
CA ARG A 65 -18.52 5.42 11.83
C ARG A 65 -17.78 4.14 11.43
N LEU A 66 -18.44 2.98 11.49
CA LEU A 66 -17.87 1.71 11.04
C LEU A 66 -17.51 1.77 9.55
N LYS A 67 -18.42 2.30 8.72
CA LYS A 67 -18.15 2.54 7.30
C LYS A 67 -16.86 3.33 7.08
N ALA A 68 -16.74 4.49 7.74
CA ALA A 68 -15.58 5.36 7.58
C ALA A 68 -14.29 4.66 8.01
N GLN A 69 -14.29 4.05 9.18
CA GLN A 69 -13.12 3.35 9.73
C GLN A 69 -12.67 2.19 8.83
N PHE A 70 -13.61 1.36 8.37
CA PHE A 70 -13.26 0.22 7.53
C PHE A 70 -12.76 0.67 6.15
N ASP A 71 -13.43 1.66 5.53
CA ASP A 71 -13.00 2.26 4.26
C ASP A 71 -11.59 2.87 4.38
N ASP A 72 -11.31 3.58 5.49
CA ASP A 72 -10.02 4.21 5.76
C ASP A 72 -8.92 3.18 6.01
N ASN A 73 -9.20 2.13 6.77
CA ASN A 73 -8.27 1.03 7.03
C ASN A 73 -7.86 0.36 5.71
N ALA A 74 -8.82 -0.02 4.87
CA ALA A 74 -8.54 -0.66 3.59
C ALA A 74 -7.79 0.26 2.60
N ARG A 75 -8.13 1.56 2.57
CA ARG A 75 -7.40 2.56 1.78
C ARG A 75 -5.95 2.70 2.27
N SER A 76 -5.75 2.69 3.58
CA SER A 76 -4.43 2.87 4.21
C SER A 76 -3.48 1.71 3.94
N VAL A 77 -3.99 0.47 3.81
CA VAL A 77 -3.17 -0.67 3.37
C VAL A 77 -2.51 -0.37 2.01
N VAL A 78 -3.30 0.09 1.04
CA VAL A 78 -2.84 0.42 -0.32
C VAL A 78 -1.89 1.62 -0.30
N ALA A 79 -2.30 2.72 0.31
CA ALA A 79 -1.55 3.97 0.34
C ALA A 79 -0.17 3.79 0.99
N ASN A 80 -0.08 3.06 2.10
CA ASN A 80 1.20 2.79 2.74
C ASN A 80 2.16 1.96 1.87
N ILE A 81 1.65 1.04 1.04
CA ILE A 81 2.49 0.29 0.09
C ILE A 81 3.05 1.23 -1.00
N GLU A 82 2.21 2.12 -1.52
CA GLU A 82 2.58 3.09 -2.57
C GLU A 82 3.58 4.12 -2.03
N GLU A 83 3.26 4.75 -0.90
CA GLU A 83 4.13 5.74 -0.23
C GLU A 83 5.46 5.12 0.17
N GLY A 84 5.41 3.91 0.73
CA GLY A 84 6.60 3.15 1.10
C GLY A 84 7.48 2.82 -0.10
N PHE A 85 6.86 2.41 -1.22
CA PHE A 85 7.59 2.09 -2.45
C PHE A 85 8.36 3.31 -2.98
N ALA A 86 7.79 4.51 -2.82
CA ALA A 86 8.40 5.78 -3.22
C ALA A 86 9.52 6.28 -2.29
N ARG A 87 9.75 5.61 -1.14
CA ARG A 87 10.81 6.02 -0.20
C ARG A 87 12.22 5.74 -0.75
N PRO A 88 13.20 6.61 -0.45
CA PRO A 88 14.56 6.51 -0.97
C PRO A 88 15.35 5.34 -0.38
N THR A 89 14.96 4.83 0.78
CA THR A 89 15.66 3.73 1.46
C THR A 89 14.79 2.48 1.64
N THR A 90 15.41 1.31 1.61
CA THR A 90 14.74 0.04 1.94
C THR A 90 14.21 0.03 3.39
N MET A 91 14.91 0.70 4.32
CA MET A 91 14.48 0.78 5.72
C MET A 91 13.18 1.56 5.89
N GLU A 92 13.06 2.72 5.24
CA GLU A 92 11.80 3.47 5.24
C GLU A 92 10.69 2.66 4.60
N TYR A 93 10.94 1.96 3.48
CA TYR A 93 9.91 1.11 2.90
C TYR A 93 9.42 0.05 3.90
N LEU A 94 10.32 -0.59 4.64
CA LEU A 94 9.94 -1.55 5.69
C LEU A 94 9.04 -0.93 6.76
N ASN A 95 9.31 0.31 7.20
CA ASN A 95 8.44 1.03 8.15
C ASN A 95 7.02 1.20 7.59
N PHE A 96 6.91 1.64 6.33
CA PHE A 96 5.62 1.81 5.65
C PHE A 96 4.87 0.48 5.47
N LEU A 97 5.57 -0.61 5.17
CA LEU A 97 4.96 -1.95 5.14
C LEU A 97 4.46 -2.38 6.52
N GLY A 98 5.12 -1.95 7.60
CA GLY A 98 4.65 -2.08 8.97
C GLY A 98 3.31 -1.37 9.20
N TYR A 99 3.17 -0.12 8.75
CA TYR A 99 1.90 0.62 8.82
C TYR A 99 0.81 -0.02 7.96
N SER A 100 1.14 -0.47 6.74
CA SER A 100 0.21 -1.20 5.86
C SER A 100 -0.34 -2.45 6.55
N ARG A 101 0.53 -3.22 7.22
CA ARG A 101 0.11 -4.39 7.99
C ARG A 101 -0.76 -4.03 9.18
N ALA A 102 -0.44 -2.96 9.91
CA ALA A 102 -1.25 -2.50 11.04
C ALA A 102 -2.70 -2.20 10.59
N SER A 103 -2.86 -1.41 9.52
CA SER A 103 -4.18 -1.11 8.94
C SER A 103 -4.91 -2.36 8.44
N LEU A 104 -4.19 -3.36 7.91
CA LEU A 104 -4.77 -4.63 7.47
C LEU A 104 -5.36 -5.42 8.65
N ILE A 105 -4.68 -5.40 9.80
CA ILE A 105 -5.15 -6.05 11.03
C ILE A 105 -6.35 -5.30 11.62
N GLU A 106 -6.36 -3.96 11.57
CA GLU A 106 -7.52 -3.17 11.99
C GLU A 106 -8.76 -3.47 11.12
N GLY A 107 -8.59 -3.52 9.79
CA GLY A 107 -9.65 -3.92 8.86
C GLY A 107 -10.13 -5.37 9.05
N LYS A 108 -9.24 -6.29 9.48
CA LYS A 108 -9.65 -7.63 9.92
C LYS A 108 -10.57 -7.57 11.14
N GLY A 109 -10.25 -6.68 12.09
CA GLY A 109 -11.10 -6.41 13.25
C GLY A 109 -12.47 -5.84 12.85
N ASP A 110 -12.51 -4.94 11.86
CA ASP A 110 -13.78 -4.39 11.35
C ASP A 110 -14.65 -5.45 10.69
N ALA A 111 -14.04 -6.37 9.92
CA ALA A 111 -14.76 -7.52 9.35
C ALA A 111 -15.34 -8.43 10.46
N GLN A 112 -14.58 -8.68 11.52
CA GLN A 112 -15.02 -9.50 12.65
C GLN A 112 -16.15 -8.83 13.43
N ARG A 113 -16.05 -7.53 13.72
CA ARG A 113 -17.13 -6.77 14.37
C ARG A 113 -18.38 -6.74 13.51
N SER A 114 -18.23 -6.51 12.20
CA SER A 114 -19.34 -6.55 11.25
C SER A 114 -20.09 -7.89 11.24
N LEU A 115 -19.38 -9.01 11.45
CA LEU A 115 -20.02 -10.31 11.65
C LEU A 115 -20.76 -10.39 12.99
N GLN A 116 -20.13 -9.96 14.09
CA GLN A 116 -20.70 -9.99 15.44
C GLN A 116 -21.96 -9.14 15.55
N ASP A 117 -21.97 -7.99 14.88
CA ASP A 117 -23.08 -7.03 14.86
C ASP A 117 -24.17 -7.43 13.84
N GLY A 118 -23.98 -8.52 13.10
CA GLY A 118 -24.97 -9.07 12.17
C GLY A 118 -25.05 -8.39 10.80
N PHE A 119 -24.11 -7.50 10.46
CA PHE A 119 -24.06 -6.83 9.15
C PHE A 119 -23.40 -7.68 8.07
N LEU A 120 -22.39 -8.47 8.43
CA LEU A 120 -21.67 -9.35 7.51
C LEU A 120 -22.08 -10.80 7.78
N LYS A 121 -22.60 -11.48 6.76
CA LYS A 121 -23.00 -12.87 6.88
C LYS A 121 -21.78 -13.81 6.96
N SER A 122 -21.94 -14.91 7.68
CA SER A 122 -21.02 -16.05 7.66
C SER A 122 -21.61 -17.16 6.81
N LEU A 123 -20.79 -17.73 5.92
CA LEU A 123 -21.09 -18.93 5.16
C LEU A 123 -19.84 -19.81 5.17
N PRO A 124 -19.73 -20.76 6.12
CA PRO A 124 -18.55 -21.61 6.23
C PRO A 124 -18.23 -22.32 4.92
N GLY A 125 -16.96 -22.29 4.53
CA GLY A 125 -16.48 -22.86 3.26
C GLY A 125 -16.56 -21.93 2.05
N SER A 126 -17.23 -20.77 2.16
CA SER A 126 -17.19 -19.75 1.11
C SER A 126 -15.80 -19.13 0.97
N SER A 127 -15.46 -18.76 -0.27
CA SER A 127 -14.13 -18.38 -0.69
C SER A 127 -14.17 -17.45 -1.91
N LEU A 128 -13.01 -16.87 -2.27
CA LEU A 128 -12.83 -16.09 -3.50
C LEU A 128 -13.23 -16.89 -4.75
N LYS A 129 -13.09 -18.22 -4.72
CA LYS A 129 -13.47 -19.10 -5.83
C LYS A 129 -14.98 -19.05 -6.08
N ASP A 130 -15.80 -18.93 -5.04
CA ASP A 130 -17.25 -18.81 -5.16
C ASP A 130 -17.67 -17.47 -5.78
N LEU A 131 -16.78 -16.49 -5.77
CA LEU A 131 -16.93 -15.23 -6.50
C LEU A 131 -16.34 -15.26 -7.91
N GLU A 132 -15.82 -16.41 -8.36
CA GLU A 132 -15.06 -16.57 -9.60
C GLU A 132 -13.81 -15.66 -9.67
N ILE A 133 -13.26 -15.28 -8.50
CA ILE A 133 -12.08 -14.42 -8.41
C ILE A 133 -10.82 -15.28 -8.30
N ASP A 134 -10.01 -15.23 -9.35
CA ASP A 134 -8.61 -15.66 -9.35
C ASP A 134 -7.69 -14.45 -9.11
N LEU A 135 -6.79 -14.56 -8.13
CA LEU A 135 -5.93 -13.45 -7.73
C LEU A 135 -4.85 -13.11 -8.76
N SER A 136 -4.41 -14.09 -9.56
CA SER A 136 -3.44 -13.86 -10.63
C SER A 136 -4.11 -13.13 -11.80
N ASP A 137 -5.29 -13.57 -12.22
CA ASP A 137 -6.07 -12.88 -13.26
C ASP A 137 -6.46 -11.47 -12.83
N TRP A 138 -6.87 -11.30 -11.57
CA TRP A 138 -7.13 -9.98 -10.99
C TRP A 138 -5.89 -9.10 -11.03
N HIS A 139 -4.71 -9.61 -10.68
CA HIS A 139 -3.47 -8.85 -10.72
C HIS A 139 -3.14 -8.40 -12.14
N GLU A 140 -3.31 -9.25 -13.14
CA GLU A 140 -3.13 -8.85 -14.54
C GLU A 140 -4.13 -7.78 -14.98
N ALA A 141 -5.41 -7.92 -14.61
CA ALA A 141 -6.45 -6.94 -14.94
C ALA A 141 -6.17 -5.58 -14.30
N LEU A 142 -5.85 -5.54 -13.00
CA LEU A 142 -5.55 -4.31 -12.28
C LEU A 142 -4.28 -3.63 -12.82
N LYS A 143 -3.23 -4.40 -13.14
CA LYS A 143 -2.04 -3.83 -13.80
C LYS A 143 -2.41 -3.17 -15.13
N ARG A 144 -3.21 -3.84 -15.96
CA ARG A 144 -3.66 -3.27 -17.24
C ARG A 144 -4.45 -1.99 -17.03
N SER A 145 -5.33 -1.93 -16.03
CA SER A 145 -6.15 -0.75 -15.77
C SER A 145 -5.36 0.47 -15.28
N VAL A 146 -4.17 0.27 -14.70
CA VAL A 146 -3.28 1.35 -14.24
C VAL A 146 -2.19 1.69 -15.27
N ILE A 147 -1.67 0.70 -15.99
CA ILE A 147 -0.58 0.87 -16.98
C ILE A 147 -1.12 1.34 -18.33
N SER A 148 -2.37 1.02 -18.68
CA SER A 148 -2.94 1.46 -19.95
C SER A 148 -2.85 2.98 -20.03
N LYS A 149 -1.99 3.47 -20.94
CA LYS A 149 -2.10 4.84 -21.45
C LYS A 149 -3.58 5.06 -21.77
N PRO A 150 -4.17 6.22 -21.43
CA PRO A 150 -5.53 6.51 -21.87
C PRO A 150 -5.57 6.21 -23.37
N ALA A 151 -6.39 5.23 -23.77
CA ALA A 151 -6.59 4.91 -25.18
C ALA A 151 -6.85 6.24 -25.86
N GLY A 152 -5.99 6.63 -26.80
CA GLY A 152 -5.84 8.01 -27.24
C GLY A 152 -7.17 8.71 -27.48
N ILE A 153 -7.65 9.43 -26.47
CA ILE A 153 -8.61 10.49 -26.68
C ILE A 153 -7.77 11.58 -27.32
N LYS A 154 -7.78 11.65 -28.65
CA LYS A 154 -7.45 12.86 -29.39
C LYS A 154 -8.51 13.91 -29.02
N GLY A 155 -8.42 14.42 -27.80
CA GLY A 155 -9.22 15.51 -27.27
C GLY A 155 -8.28 16.66 -27.01
N ASP A 156 -8.51 17.76 -27.70
CA ASP A 156 -7.78 19.01 -27.52
C ASP A 156 -7.98 19.49 -26.07
N TYR A 157 -6.94 19.35 -25.23
CA TYR A 157 -6.95 19.76 -23.82
C TYR A 157 -7.15 21.28 -23.64
N ARG A 158 -7.27 22.05 -24.73
CA ARG A 158 -7.47 23.52 -24.74
C ARG A 158 -8.92 23.97 -24.57
N LYS A 159 -9.90 23.06 -24.43
CA LYS A 159 -11.32 23.41 -24.21
C LYS A 159 -11.95 22.68 -23.02
N LEU A 160 -11.25 22.61 -21.90
CA LEU A 160 -11.91 22.38 -20.62
C LEU A 160 -12.41 23.74 -20.12
N GLU A 161 -13.56 24.20 -20.64
CA GLU A 161 -14.33 25.20 -19.92
C GLU A 161 -14.86 24.53 -18.64
N GLU A 162 -14.36 24.97 -17.49
CA GLU A 162 -15.01 24.73 -16.22
C GLU A 162 -16.42 25.31 -16.32
N SER A 163 -17.43 24.44 -16.45
CA SER A 163 -18.82 24.83 -16.37
C SER A 163 -19.08 25.38 -14.97
N ARG A 164 -18.88 26.68 -14.79
CA ARG A 164 -19.36 27.43 -13.63
C ARG A 164 -20.87 27.26 -13.60
N GLY A 165 -21.34 26.59 -12.55
CA GLY A 165 -22.69 26.09 -12.44
C GLY A 165 -23.75 27.15 -12.71
N GLN A 166 -24.55 26.92 -13.75
CA GLN A 166 -25.92 27.39 -13.79
C GLN A 166 -26.82 26.27 -13.30
N ASN A 167 -27.63 26.59 -12.30
CA ASN A 167 -28.65 25.75 -11.69
C ASN A 167 -29.47 25.00 -12.74
N ILE A 168 -29.35 23.67 -12.77
CA ILE A 168 -30.39 22.80 -13.31
C ILE A 168 -30.58 21.66 -12.32
N LEU A 169 -31.73 21.67 -11.67
CA LEU A 169 -32.38 20.53 -11.02
C LEU A 169 -32.44 19.38 -12.03
N ASN A 170 -31.39 18.56 -12.08
CA ASN A 170 -31.41 17.26 -12.73
C ASN A 170 -30.45 16.37 -11.96
N LYS A 171 -30.99 15.25 -11.46
CA LYS A 171 -30.25 14.12 -10.89
C LYS A 171 -28.91 13.98 -11.62
N GLN A 172 -27.81 14.21 -10.93
CA GLN A 172 -26.51 13.74 -11.39
C GLN A 172 -26.64 12.23 -11.49
N ILE A 173 -26.91 11.72 -12.70
CA ILE A 173 -26.70 10.32 -13.01
C ILE A 173 -25.19 10.15 -12.82
N PRO A 174 -24.72 9.34 -11.85
CA PRO A 174 -23.30 9.21 -11.62
C PRO A 174 -22.67 8.70 -12.91
N LEU A 175 -21.59 9.35 -13.36
CA LEU A 175 -20.72 8.85 -14.43
C LEU A 175 -20.55 7.33 -14.25
N ASN A 176 -20.77 6.57 -15.32
CA ASN A 176 -20.61 5.11 -15.34
C ASN A 176 -19.43 4.68 -14.45
N SER A 177 -19.72 3.86 -13.43
CA SER A 177 -18.68 3.37 -12.51
C SER A 177 -17.49 2.79 -13.29
N PHE A 178 -16.27 3.13 -12.87
CA PHE A 178 -15.02 2.63 -13.46
C PHE A 178 -15.06 1.10 -13.59
N LYS A 179 -14.62 0.58 -14.74
CA LYS A 179 -14.55 -0.86 -15.02
C LYS A 179 -13.11 -1.33 -15.13
N PHE A 180 -12.78 -2.38 -14.39
CA PHE A 180 -11.46 -3.02 -14.41
C PHE A 180 -11.28 -3.96 -15.61
N LEU A 181 -12.36 -4.23 -16.36
CA LEU A 181 -12.40 -5.25 -17.41
C LEU A 181 -12.12 -6.65 -16.84
N TYR A 182 -12.57 -6.87 -15.59
CA TYR A 182 -12.52 -8.14 -14.89
C TYR A 182 -13.90 -8.42 -14.29
N LYS A 183 -14.70 -9.20 -15.04
CA LYS A 183 -16.14 -9.41 -14.77
C LYS A 183 -16.45 -9.80 -13.31
N PRO A 184 -15.70 -10.70 -12.66
CA PRO A 184 -15.97 -11.07 -11.26
C PRO A 184 -15.98 -9.87 -10.31
N VAL A 185 -15.07 -8.92 -10.49
CA VAL A 185 -14.99 -7.69 -9.68
C VAL A 185 -15.96 -6.62 -10.17
N ASP A 186 -16.09 -6.45 -11.49
CA ASP A 186 -16.97 -5.44 -12.09
C ASP A 186 -18.46 -5.69 -11.83
N ASN A 187 -18.84 -6.95 -11.58
CA ASN A 187 -20.20 -7.40 -11.29
C ASN A 187 -20.38 -7.80 -9.82
N LEU A 188 -19.38 -7.58 -8.96
CA LEU A 188 -19.42 -7.95 -7.56
C LEU A 188 -20.60 -7.27 -6.83
N LYS A 189 -21.40 -8.08 -6.16
CA LYS A 189 -22.49 -7.62 -5.30
C LYS A 189 -22.13 -7.80 -3.83
N ALA A 190 -22.54 -6.86 -3.01
CA ALA A 190 -22.29 -6.91 -1.56
C ALA A 190 -22.93 -8.13 -0.90
N GLU A 191 -24.10 -8.55 -1.38
CA GLU A 191 -24.82 -9.73 -0.88
C GLU A 191 -24.04 -11.04 -1.05
N ASN A 192 -23.03 -11.07 -1.93
CA ASN A 192 -22.17 -12.24 -2.14
C ASN A 192 -20.96 -12.27 -1.20
N LEU A 193 -20.64 -11.16 -0.53
CA LEU A 193 -19.53 -11.08 0.41
C LEU A 193 -19.87 -11.77 1.72
N THR A 194 -18.92 -12.54 2.23
CA THR A 194 -19.03 -13.26 3.51
C THR A 194 -17.82 -12.93 4.37
N TYR A 195 -17.95 -13.17 5.68
CA TYR A 195 -16.82 -13.07 6.59
C TYR A 195 -15.63 -13.94 6.14
N GLU A 196 -15.87 -15.18 5.71
CA GLU A 196 -14.84 -16.11 5.28
C GLU A 196 -14.05 -15.59 4.08
N ILE A 197 -14.73 -14.99 3.10
CA ILE A 197 -14.09 -14.37 1.93
C ILE A 197 -13.18 -13.19 2.34
N PHE A 198 -13.64 -12.34 3.27
CA PHE A 198 -12.79 -11.28 3.81
C PHE A 198 -11.56 -11.84 4.51
N ILE A 199 -11.73 -12.84 5.37
CA ILE A 199 -10.63 -13.45 6.11
C ILE A 199 -9.64 -14.15 5.17
N GLU A 200 -10.11 -14.84 4.14
CA GLU A 200 -9.26 -15.46 3.12
C GLU A 200 -8.37 -14.41 2.45
N LEU A 201 -8.99 -13.35 1.92
CA LEU A 201 -8.26 -12.30 1.20
C LEU A 201 -7.28 -11.57 2.12
N ILE A 202 -7.68 -11.25 3.35
CA ILE A 202 -6.82 -10.61 4.36
C ILE A 202 -5.62 -11.49 4.68
N ASN A 203 -5.83 -12.79 4.95
CA ASN A 203 -4.75 -13.70 5.29
C ASN A 203 -3.78 -13.89 4.12
N LYS A 204 -4.27 -14.01 2.87
CA LYS A 204 -3.43 -14.05 1.67
C LYS A 204 -2.64 -12.75 1.51
N THR A 205 -3.27 -11.60 1.74
CA THR A 205 -2.61 -10.28 1.68
C THR A 205 -1.49 -10.16 2.72
N ASP A 206 -1.75 -10.52 3.98
CA ASP A 206 -0.75 -10.50 5.06
C ASP A 206 0.40 -11.48 4.80
N TRP A 207 0.12 -12.65 4.20
CA TRP A 207 1.17 -13.58 3.78
C TRP A 207 2.10 -12.96 2.72
N HIS A 208 1.54 -12.37 1.66
CA HIS A 208 2.34 -11.71 0.62
C HIS A 208 3.10 -10.49 1.17
N LEU A 209 2.50 -9.74 2.10
CA LEU A 209 3.15 -8.63 2.77
C LEU A 209 4.38 -9.11 3.57
N ARG A 210 4.24 -10.17 4.37
CA ARG A 210 5.36 -10.77 5.10
C ARG A 210 6.46 -11.28 4.16
N LYS A 211 6.11 -11.90 3.04
CA LYS A 211 7.10 -12.34 2.04
C LYS A 211 7.83 -11.18 1.36
N LEU A 212 7.15 -10.07 1.13
CA LEU A 212 7.79 -8.84 0.65
C LEU A 212 8.77 -8.29 1.70
N VAL A 213 8.35 -8.22 2.97
CA VAL A 213 9.22 -7.79 4.08
C VAL A 213 10.46 -8.67 4.19
N GLU A 214 10.30 -10.01 4.26
CA GLU A 214 11.42 -10.96 4.31
C GLU A 214 12.40 -10.77 3.14
N SER A 215 11.89 -10.53 1.93
CA SER A 215 12.70 -10.28 0.73
C SER A 215 13.52 -8.98 0.85
N LEU A 216 12.88 -7.91 1.34
CA LEU A 216 13.52 -6.61 1.53
C LEU A 216 14.55 -6.62 2.66
N GLU A 217 14.29 -7.33 3.76
CA GLU A 217 15.26 -7.53 4.85
C GLU A 217 16.50 -8.28 4.37
N LYS A 218 16.31 -9.36 3.58
CA LYS A 218 17.42 -10.07 2.93
C LYS A 218 18.20 -9.19 1.97
N LYS A 219 17.52 -8.30 1.21
CA LYS A 219 18.19 -7.31 0.36
C LYS A 219 19.03 -6.36 1.21
N LEU A 220 18.45 -5.78 2.27
CA LEU A 220 19.12 -4.83 3.15
C LEU A 220 20.36 -5.43 3.83
N ALA A 221 20.24 -6.66 4.36
CA ALA A 221 21.36 -7.36 4.99
C ALA A 221 22.52 -7.62 4.02
N ARG A 222 22.21 -7.99 2.76
CA ARG A 222 23.22 -8.15 1.70
C ARG A 222 23.94 -6.84 1.41
N GLU A 223 23.21 -5.74 1.22
CA GLU A 223 23.78 -4.42 0.96
C GLU A 223 24.71 -3.95 2.09
N GLN A 224 24.31 -4.15 3.35
CA GLN A 224 25.13 -3.81 4.51
C GLN A 224 26.43 -4.62 4.54
N LYS A 225 26.38 -5.93 4.24
CA LYS A 225 27.57 -6.78 4.16
C LYS A 225 28.53 -6.32 3.07
N PHE A 226 28.03 -6.00 1.88
CA PHE A 226 28.87 -5.47 0.79
C PHE A 226 29.56 -4.17 1.18
N HIS A 227 28.84 -3.25 1.85
CA HIS A 227 29.42 -1.99 2.32
C HIS A 227 30.54 -2.19 3.34
N GLN A 228 30.39 -3.13 4.26
CA GLN A 228 31.43 -3.46 5.24
C GLN A 228 32.69 -4.04 4.58
N VAL A 229 32.52 -4.94 3.60
CA VAL A 229 33.63 -5.52 2.83
C VAL A 229 34.37 -4.45 2.05
N GLU A 230 33.66 -3.55 1.36
CA GLU A 230 34.30 -2.48 0.58
C GLU A 230 35.04 -1.48 1.49
N LYS A 231 34.46 -1.12 2.64
CA LYS A 231 35.16 -0.33 3.66
C LYS A 231 36.44 -0.99 4.15
N ALA A 232 36.42 -2.31 4.39
CA ALA A 232 37.62 -3.05 4.79
C ALA A 232 38.69 -3.05 3.69
N ARG A 233 38.28 -3.21 2.42
CA ARG A 233 39.17 -3.14 1.25
C ARG A 233 39.80 -1.77 1.05
N ILE A 234 39.04 -0.69 1.24
CA ILE A 234 39.57 0.68 1.16
C ILE A 234 40.58 0.92 2.29
N ARG A 235 40.26 0.50 3.53
CA ARG A 235 41.19 0.61 4.67
C ARG A 235 42.48 -0.18 4.47
N SER A 236 42.41 -1.38 3.88
CA SER A 236 43.61 -2.17 3.63
C SER A 236 44.50 -1.53 2.57
N LYS A 237 43.93 -0.95 1.50
CA LYS A 237 44.69 -0.17 0.50
C LYS A 237 45.36 1.07 1.10
N LEU A 238 44.66 1.80 1.97
CA LEU A 238 45.20 3.00 2.64
C LEU A 238 46.33 2.68 3.63
N ARG A 239 46.37 1.46 4.20
CA ARG A 239 47.46 1.01 5.09
C ARG A 239 48.71 0.52 4.35
N LEU A 240 48.63 0.35 3.03
CA LEU A 240 49.73 -0.11 2.17
C LEU A 240 50.43 1.03 1.43
N GLN A 241 50.05 2.28 1.70
CA GLN A 241 50.70 3.52 1.26
C GLN A 241 51.38 4.18 2.45
#